data_AF-A0AAD9IRV9-F1
#
_entry.id   AF-A0AAD9IRV9-F1
#
_cell.length_a   1.000
_cell.length_b   1.000
_cell.length_c   1.000
_cell.angle_alpha   90.00
_cell.angle_beta   90.00
_cell.angle_gamma   90.00
#
_symmetry.space_group_name_H-M   'P 1'
#
loop_
_entity.id
_entity.type
_entity.pdbx_description
1 polymer ?
#
loop_
_entity_poly.entity_id
_entity_poly.type
_entity_poly.pdbx_seq_one_letter_code
_entity_poly.pdbx_strand_id
1 'polypeptide(L)'
;MTQTSIEHAQWVEHQPVASIGTGGPIEFLLPGSGDDYLDLANTYLFVRARVLKGDGGRLPAAAPVGPVNNWMHSLFSQVDVSLNGTLVTPSTNTYAYRAYIETLLSHGAEAKNSQLTNALWYRDTAGHMHATDNENKGLLKRKDYTTGSRIVDMMGRLHVDLFFQVQSKNAFALMAGGDNPDYKISIDEAGLFARKAKLNPAVQMGHVKALEKGTAKYPLRRVHCKVFSIPRGAMSHTHENVYLGVLPKRVVLCCWHDEQR
;
A
#
# COMPACT_ATOMS: atom_id res chain seq x y z
N MET A 1 -30.98 -10.22 6.50
CA MET A 1 -30.78 -11.33 5.54
C MET A 1 -29.56 -12.11 5.98
N THR A 2 -29.67 -13.40 6.23
CA THR A 2 -28.53 -14.29 6.50
C THR A 2 -27.92 -14.75 5.17
N GLN A 3 -26.61 -14.58 5.00
CA GLN A 3 -25.91 -14.95 3.77
C GLN A 3 -25.62 -16.46 3.78
N THR A 4 -26.49 -17.25 3.16
CA THR A 4 -26.42 -18.73 3.10
C THR A 4 -25.46 -19.28 2.03
N SER A 5 -24.78 -18.40 1.29
CA SER A 5 -23.94 -18.77 0.13
C SER A 5 -22.54 -19.24 0.49
N ILE A 6 -22.02 -18.87 1.68
CA ILE A 6 -20.67 -19.20 2.16
C ILE A 6 -20.83 -20.12 3.37
N GLU A 7 -20.26 -21.31 3.30
CA GLU A 7 -20.30 -22.31 4.39
C GLU A 7 -19.24 -22.01 5.45
N HIS A 8 -18.03 -21.67 5.00
CA HIS A 8 -16.87 -21.43 5.85
C HIS A 8 -15.93 -20.43 5.16
N ALA A 9 -15.18 -19.65 5.95
CA ALA A 9 -14.12 -18.80 5.42
C ALA A 9 -12.95 -18.72 6.40
N GLN A 10 -11.73 -18.89 5.88
CA GLN A 10 -10.48 -18.91 6.64
C GLN A 10 -9.45 -17.98 5.98
N TRP A 11 -8.53 -17.43 6.78
CA TRP A 11 -7.36 -16.75 6.24
C TRP A 11 -6.23 -17.77 6.11
N VAL A 12 -5.62 -17.83 4.93
CA VAL A 12 -4.45 -18.66 4.64
C VAL A 12 -3.26 -17.73 4.40
N GLU A 13 -2.17 -17.97 5.11
CA GLU A 13 -0.92 -17.25 4.91
C GLU A 13 -0.16 -17.84 3.71
N HIS A 14 0.21 -16.97 2.78
CA HIS A 14 1.09 -17.29 1.66
C HIS A 14 2.45 -16.67 1.92
N GLN A 15 3.49 -17.50 1.97
CA GLN A 15 4.88 -17.06 2.08
C GLN A 15 5.41 -16.56 0.71
N PRO A 16 6.45 -15.72 0.69
CA PRO A 16 7.11 -15.31 -0.55
C PRO A 16 7.71 -16.49 -1.30
N VAL A 17 7.72 -16.43 -2.64
CA VAL A 17 8.29 -17.48 -3.50
C VAL A 17 9.82 -17.56 -3.37
N ALA A 18 10.47 -16.43 -3.07
CA ALA A 18 11.91 -16.32 -2.88
C ALA A 18 12.24 -15.62 -1.54
N SER A 19 13.43 -15.89 -1.00
CA SER A 19 13.93 -15.20 0.19
C SER A 19 13.98 -13.68 -0.01
N ILE A 20 13.48 -12.92 0.95
CA ILE A 20 13.44 -11.45 0.88
C ILE A 20 14.87 -10.88 0.88
N GLY A 21 15.30 -10.36 -0.26
CA GLY A 21 16.57 -9.67 -0.44
C GLY A 21 16.44 -8.15 -0.31
N THR A 22 17.57 -7.44 -0.17
CA THR A 22 17.55 -5.97 -0.25
C THR A 22 17.24 -5.52 -1.68
N GLY A 23 16.07 -4.92 -1.90
CA GLY A 23 15.71 -4.25 -3.17
C GLY A 23 15.17 -5.15 -4.27
N GLY A 24 14.96 -6.45 -4.01
CA GLY A 24 14.24 -7.35 -4.93
C GLY A 24 12.72 -7.24 -4.78
N PRO A 25 11.92 -7.68 -5.78
CA PRO A 25 10.48 -7.82 -5.61
C PRO A 25 10.14 -8.89 -4.59
N ILE A 26 9.04 -8.70 -3.84
CA ILE A 26 8.46 -9.73 -2.98
C ILE A 26 7.28 -10.34 -3.74
N GLU A 27 7.47 -11.57 -4.24
CA GLU A 27 6.50 -12.26 -5.07
C GLU A 27 5.71 -13.29 -4.25
N PHE A 28 4.39 -13.28 -4.38
CA PHE A 28 3.49 -14.24 -3.73
C PHE A 28 2.70 -15.02 -4.79
N LEU A 29 2.78 -16.35 -4.74
CA LEU A 29 1.97 -17.23 -5.58
C LEU A 29 0.77 -17.75 -4.80
N LEU A 30 -0.44 -17.45 -5.29
CA LEU A 30 -1.69 -17.93 -4.73
C LEU A 30 -2.26 -19.02 -5.66
N PRO A 31 -1.93 -20.31 -5.42
CA PRO A 31 -2.51 -21.39 -6.21
C PRO A 31 -4.02 -21.47 -5.99
N GLY A 32 -4.74 -21.70 -7.09
CA GLY A 32 -6.17 -21.98 -7.05
C GLY A 32 -6.44 -23.29 -6.31
N SER A 33 -7.23 -23.20 -5.24
CA SER A 33 -7.83 -24.35 -4.57
C SER A 33 -9.18 -24.63 -5.23
N GLY A 34 -9.38 -25.84 -5.79
CA GLY A 34 -10.56 -26.15 -6.60
C GLY A 34 -11.92 -25.95 -5.90
N ASP A 35 -11.95 -26.08 -4.58
CA ASP A 35 -13.17 -26.00 -3.77
C ASP A 35 -13.39 -24.64 -3.06
N ASP A 36 -12.33 -23.84 -2.92
CA ASP A 36 -12.32 -22.60 -2.15
C ASP A 36 -12.14 -21.38 -3.05
N TYR A 37 -13.07 -20.43 -2.96
CA TYR A 37 -13.00 -19.15 -3.69
C TYR A 37 -12.11 -18.15 -2.95
N LEU A 38 -11.38 -17.34 -3.72
CA LEU A 38 -10.50 -16.31 -3.18
C LEU A 38 -11.27 -14.99 -2.95
N ASP A 39 -11.41 -14.58 -1.70
CA ASP A 39 -11.94 -13.27 -1.31
C ASP A 39 -10.81 -12.23 -1.34
N LEU A 40 -10.59 -11.69 -2.54
CA LEU A 40 -9.61 -10.65 -2.83
C LEU A 40 -9.82 -9.39 -1.99
N ALA A 41 -11.06 -9.04 -1.64
CA ALA A 41 -11.31 -7.85 -0.82
C ALA A 41 -10.67 -7.98 0.57
N ASN A 42 -10.74 -9.18 1.16
CA ASN A 42 -10.23 -9.47 2.50
C ASN A 42 -8.84 -10.12 2.50
N THR A 43 -7.97 -9.69 1.58
CA THR A 43 -6.55 -10.05 1.58
C THR A 43 -5.70 -8.95 2.21
N TYR A 44 -4.79 -9.35 3.09
CA TYR A 44 -3.92 -8.47 3.87
C TYR A 44 -2.45 -8.83 3.59
N LEU A 45 -1.63 -7.81 3.38
CA LEU A 45 -0.17 -7.96 3.43
C LEU A 45 0.28 -7.75 4.88
N PHE A 46 1.18 -8.61 5.34
CA PHE A 46 1.94 -8.50 6.57
C PHE A 46 3.40 -8.23 6.23
N VAL A 47 4.05 -7.33 6.97
CA VAL A 47 5.46 -6.96 6.76
C VAL A 47 6.12 -6.69 8.12
N ARG A 48 7.29 -7.29 8.35
CA ARG A 48 8.19 -6.93 9.44
C ARG A 48 9.36 -6.14 8.89
N ALA A 49 9.54 -4.90 9.34
CA ALA A 49 10.63 -4.04 8.87
C ALA A 49 11.33 -3.31 10.01
N ARG A 50 12.59 -2.96 9.79
CA ARG A 50 13.43 -2.16 10.70
C ARG A 50 14.26 -1.16 9.93
N VAL A 51 14.64 -0.09 10.61
CA VAL A 51 15.56 0.94 10.09
C VAL A 51 16.96 0.70 10.65
N LEU A 52 17.95 0.70 9.78
CA LEU A 52 19.37 0.51 10.04
C LEU A 52 20.14 1.74 9.52
N LYS A 53 21.40 1.87 9.92
CA LYS A 53 22.37 2.71 9.23
C LYS A 53 22.74 2.11 7.86
N GLY A 54 23.35 2.90 6.98
CA GLY A 54 23.83 2.49 5.66
C GLY A 54 24.86 1.35 5.71
N ASP A 55 25.69 1.31 6.76
CA ASP A 55 26.63 0.22 7.08
C ASP A 55 25.95 -1.07 7.57
N GLY A 56 24.62 -1.09 7.70
CA GLY A 56 23.85 -2.19 8.30
C GLY A 56 23.84 -2.20 9.83
N GLY A 57 24.54 -1.27 10.47
CA GLY A 57 24.61 -1.11 11.92
C GLY A 57 23.29 -0.61 12.53
N ARG A 58 23.18 -0.79 13.86
CA ARG A 58 22.00 -0.33 14.61
C ARG A 58 21.97 1.19 14.74
N LEU A 59 20.78 1.77 14.68
CA LEU A 59 20.55 3.19 14.94
C LEU A 59 20.85 3.53 16.42
N PRO A 60 21.55 4.65 16.70
CA PRO A 60 21.61 5.19 18.06
C PRO A 60 20.23 5.69 18.49
N ALA A 61 19.95 5.70 19.80
CA ALA A 61 18.63 6.09 20.33
C ALA A 61 18.24 7.54 19.99
N ALA A 62 19.23 8.43 19.80
CA ALA A 62 19.03 9.83 19.44
C ALA A 62 19.04 10.09 17.91
N ALA A 63 19.11 9.06 17.05
CA ALA A 63 19.22 9.25 15.60
C ALA A 63 18.09 10.17 15.07
N PRO A 64 18.38 11.21 14.26
CA PRO A 64 17.37 12.12 13.70
C PRO A 64 16.65 11.50 12.50
N VAL A 65 16.27 10.22 12.57
CA VAL A 65 15.55 9.49 11.51
C VAL A 65 14.28 8.85 12.07
N GLY A 66 13.22 8.84 11.28
CA GLY A 66 11.97 8.13 11.59
C GLY A 66 11.19 7.80 10.32
N PRO A 67 10.23 6.85 10.39
CA PRO A 67 9.36 6.53 9.26
C PRO A 67 8.53 7.72 8.78
N VAL A 68 8.30 7.80 7.47
CA VAL A 68 7.22 8.62 6.93
C VAL A 68 5.87 8.14 7.46
N ASN A 69 4.84 8.98 7.31
CA ASN A 69 3.47 8.57 7.55
C ASN A 69 3.07 7.43 6.58
N ASN A 70 2.22 6.51 7.05
CA ASN A 70 1.76 5.35 6.28
C ASN A 70 2.88 4.37 5.86
N TRP A 71 3.89 4.18 6.73
CA TRP A 71 5.16 3.54 6.42
C TRP A 71 5.05 2.22 5.67
N MET A 72 4.15 1.32 6.12
CA MET A 72 3.97 -0.02 5.53
C MET A 72 3.77 0.03 4.01
N HIS A 73 2.99 0.99 3.52
CA HIS A 73 2.73 1.15 2.10
C HIS A 73 3.81 1.97 1.40
N SER A 74 4.47 2.87 2.11
CA SER A 74 5.63 3.63 1.63
C SER A 74 6.89 2.78 1.42
N LEU A 75 6.93 1.54 1.94
CA LEU A 75 7.98 0.56 1.63
C LEU A 75 7.98 0.10 0.16
N PHE A 76 6.85 0.20 -0.54
CA PHE A 76 6.68 -0.34 -1.89
C PHE A 76 6.47 0.78 -2.91
N SER A 77 7.32 0.83 -3.95
CA SER A 77 7.15 1.75 -5.08
C SER A 77 6.06 1.27 -6.05
N GLN A 78 5.95 -0.04 -6.27
CA GLN A 78 5.01 -0.67 -7.20
C GLN A 78 4.46 -1.96 -6.58
N VAL A 79 3.18 -2.22 -6.81
CA VAL A 79 2.51 -3.48 -6.46
C VAL A 79 1.72 -3.90 -7.69
N ASP A 80 2.15 -5.00 -8.31
CA ASP A 80 1.50 -5.56 -9.48
C ASP A 80 0.76 -6.85 -9.17
N VAL A 81 -0.38 -7.04 -9.84
CA VAL A 81 -1.21 -8.23 -9.73
C VAL A 81 -1.43 -8.77 -11.13
N SER A 82 -1.14 -10.06 -11.32
CA SER A 82 -1.50 -10.82 -12.52
C SER A 82 -2.55 -11.88 -12.19
N LEU A 83 -3.50 -12.06 -13.10
CA LEU A 83 -4.45 -13.17 -13.07
C LEU A 83 -4.11 -14.10 -14.24
N ASN A 84 -3.74 -15.34 -13.94
CA ASN A 84 -3.36 -16.35 -14.93
C ASN A 84 -2.33 -15.82 -15.96
N GLY A 85 -1.24 -15.21 -15.47
CA GLY A 85 -0.19 -14.61 -16.29
C GLY A 85 -0.55 -13.26 -16.95
N THR A 86 -1.82 -12.85 -16.94
CA THR A 86 -2.25 -11.55 -17.48
C THR A 86 -2.18 -10.48 -16.40
N LEU A 87 -1.30 -9.49 -16.56
CA LEU A 87 -1.22 -8.32 -15.69
C LEU A 87 -2.56 -7.55 -15.71
N VAL A 88 -3.18 -7.35 -14.54
CA VAL A 88 -4.45 -6.60 -14.41
C VAL A 88 -4.26 -5.19 -13.86
N THR A 89 -3.15 -4.92 -13.17
CA THR A 89 -2.75 -3.59 -12.68
C THR A 89 -1.99 -2.80 -13.73
N PRO A 90 -2.08 -1.46 -13.74
CA PRO A 90 -1.15 -0.65 -14.51
C PRO A 90 0.21 -0.58 -13.78
N SER A 91 1.22 -1.31 -14.28
CA SER A 91 2.62 -1.26 -13.80
C SER A 91 3.18 0.15 -13.83
N THR A 92 3.02 0.86 -12.72
CA THR A 92 3.45 2.24 -12.57
C THR A 92 3.97 2.40 -11.15
N ASN A 93 5.22 2.88 -11.01
CA ASN A 93 5.89 3.23 -9.74
C ASN A 93 5.11 4.32 -9.01
N THR A 94 4.08 3.90 -8.28
CA THR A 94 2.96 4.73 -7.85
C THR A 94 2.24 4.27 -6.57
N TYR A 95 2.82 3.35 -5.80
CA TYR A 95 2.08 2.73 -4.70
C TYR A 95 2.12 3.49 -3.36
N ALA A 96 3.18 4.25 -3.03
CA ALA A 96 3.28 4.92 -1.75
C ALA A 96 2.25 6.05 -1.53
N TYR A 97 2.21 7.12 -2.35
CA TYR A 97 1.13 8.11 -2.21
C TYR A 97 -0.26 7.54 -2.52
N ARG A 98 -0.40 6.34 -3.14
CA ARG A 98 -1.70 5.68 -3.39
C ARG A 98 -2.43 5.53 -2.08
N ALA A 99 -1.77 4.75 -1.24
CA ALA A 99 -2.22 4.41 0.07
C ALA A 99 -2.30 5.68 0.93
N TYR A 100 -1.40 6.65 0.73
CA TYR A 100 -1.47 7.91 1.45
C TYR A 100 -2.73 8.74 1.14
N ILE A 101 -2.98 9.07 -0.13
CA ILE A 101 -4.09 9.92 -0.56
C ILE A 101 -5.43 9.21 -0.31
N GLU A 102 -5.51 7.90 -0.57
CA GLU A 102 -6.71 7.15 -0.23
C GLU A 102 -6.95 7.10 1.29
N THR A 103 -5.94 6.74 2.08
CA THR A 103 -6.10 6.69 3.54
C THR A 103 -6.44 8.07 4.11
N LEU A 104 -5.91 9.15 3.51
CA LEU A 104 -6.25 10.52 3.84
C LEU A 104 -7.69 10.92 3.49
N LEU A 105 -8.26 10.45 2.37
CA LEU A 105 -9.57 10.90 1.87
C LEU A 105 -10.73 9.94 2.16
N SER A 106 -10.50 8.64 2.23
CA SER A 106 -11.55 7.61 2.36
C SER A 106 -11.91 7.26 3.80
N HIS A 107 -11.06 7.60 4.79
CA HIS A 107 -11.26 7.21 6.19
C HIS A 107 -11.60 8.38 7.11
N GLY A 108 -12.52 8.16 8.05
CA GLY A 108 -12.84 9.09 9.13
C GLY A 108 -11.69 9.25 10.14
N ALA A 109 -11.83 10.21 11.06
CA ALA A 109 -10.82 10.46 12.10
C ALA A 109 -10.62 9.25 13.04
N GLU A 110 -11.70 8.54 13.37
CA GLU A 110 -11.66 7.36 14.24
C GLU A 110 -10.82 6.23 13.64
N ALA A 111 -11.06 5.87 12.37
CA ALA A 111 -10.27 4.86 11.66
C ALA A 111 -8.78 5.24 11.57
N LYS A 112 -8.48 6.54 11.40
CA LYS A 112 -7.10 7.08 11.36
C LYS A 112 -6.40 7.03 12.71
N ASN A 113 -7.15 7.07 13.81
CA ASN A 113 -6.62 6.98 15.17
C ASN A 113 -6.64 5.55 15.74
N SER A 114 -7.22 4.59 15.01
CA SER A 114 -7.37 3.19 15.42
C SER A 114 -6.72 2.24 14.40
N GLN A 115 -7.51 1.58 13.55
CA GLN A 115 -7.07 0.49 12.66
C GLN A 115 -5.92 0.85 11.72
N LEU A 116 -5.79 2.12 11.32
CA LEU A 116 -4.74 2.57 10.41
C LEU A 116 -3.36 2.72 11.10
N THR A 117 -3.31 2.70 12.43
CA THR A 117 -2.02 2.67 13.17
C THR A 117 -1.23 1.39 12.88
N ASN A 118 -1.89 0.29 12.45
CA ASN A 118 -1.26 -0.95 11.97
C ASN A 118 -0.34 -0.77 10.74
N ALA A 119 -0.48 0.34 10.01
CA ALA A 119 0.39 0.74 8.89
C ALA A 119 1.30 1.93 9.23
N LEU A 120 1.44 2.27 10.52
CA LEU A 120 2.02 3.51 11.06
C LEU A 120 1.37 4.79 10.48
N TRP A 121 0.04 4.78 10.32
CA TRP A 121 -0.68 6.03 10.09
C TRP A 121 -0.73 6.86 11.38
N TYR A 122 0.01 7.97 11.40
CA TYR A 122 -0.06 8.99 12.45
C TYR A 122 -0.07 10.34 11.78
N ARG A 123 -1.11 11.13 12.01
CA ARG A 123 -1.29 12.43 11.35
C ARG A 123 -0.18 13.40 11.75
N ASP A 124 0.53 13.94 10.77
CA ASP A 124 1.57 14.95 10.98
C ASP A 124 0.96 16.29 11.45
N THR A 125 1.75 17.09 12.17
CA THR A 125 1.32 18.42 12.62
C THR A 125 1.16 19.34 11.41
N ALA A 126 0.00 20.01 11.28
CA ALA A 126 -0.21 20.99 10.21
C ALA A 126 0.80 22.14 10.31
N GLY A 127 1.39 22.55 9.18
CA GLY A 127 2.48 23.53 9.13
C GLY A 127 3.89 22.92 9.32
N HIS A 128 4.01 21.78 9.99
CA HIS A 128 5.29 21.15 10.34
C HIS A 128 5.45 19.76 9.71
N MET A 129 4.84 19.52 8.54
CA MET A 129 4.86 18.19 7.89
C MET A 129 6.26 17.78 7.40
N HIS A 130 7.12 18.75 7.09
CA HIS A 130 8.51 18.55 6.70
C HIS A 130 9.49 18.57 7.89
N ALA A 131 9.03 18.97 9.09
CA ALA A 131 9.88 19.07 10.26
C ALA A 131 10.34 17.68 10.73
N THR A 132 11.65 17.52 10.91
CA THR A 132 12.30 16.29 11.37
C THR A 132 12.53 16.26 12.89
N ASP A 133 12.02 17.28 13.59
CA ASP A 133 12.18 17.52 15.01
C ASP A 133 10.89 17.18 15.81
N ASN A 134 10.77 17.74 17.01
CA ASN A 134 9.64 17.49 17.91
C ASN A 134 8.36 18.28 17.55
N GLU A 135 8.40 19.19 16.57
CA GLU A 135 7.20 19.93 16.13
C GLU A 135 6.22 19.00 15.39
N ASN A 136 6.74 18.02 14.64
CA ASN A 136 5.94 16.96 14.04
C ASN A 136 5.63 15.82 15.03
N LYS A 137 4.52 15.97 15.76
CA LYS A 137 4.01 14.97 16.72
C LYS A 137 3.66 13.63 16.07
N GLY A 138 3.37 13.60 14.77
CA GLY A 138 3.15 12.38 14.00
C GLY A 138 4.46 11.62 13.78
N LEU A 139 5.50 12.32 13.34
CA LEU A 139 6.84 11.76 13.16
C LEU A 139 7.45 11.27 14.47
N LEU A 140 7.32 12.02 15.56
CA LEU A 140 7.83 11.62 16.89
C LEU A 140 7.28 10.24 17.30
N LYS A 141 5.96 10.03 17.20
CA LYS A 141 5.33 8.72 17.48
C LYS A 141 5.84 7.61 16.57
N ARG A 142 6.04 7.88 15.27
CA ARG A 142 6.56 6.88 14.32
C ARG A 142 8.02 6.53 14.60
N LYS A 143 8.82 7.52 14.99
CA LYS A 143 10.23 7.36 15.38
C LYS A 143 10.38 6.38 16.54
N ASP A 144 9.57 6.53 17.60
CA ASP A 144 9.59 5.68 18.80
C ASP A 144 9.51 4.17 18.51
N TYR A 145 8.76 3.76 17.48
CA TYR A 145 8.66 2.37 17.05
C TYR A 145 9.97 1.83 16.45
N THR A 146 10.80 2.69 15.85
CA THR A 146 12.05 2.31 15.14
C THR A 146 13.34 2.61 15.90
N THR A 147 13.27 3.40 16.96
CA THR A 147 14.40 3.76 17.83
C THR A 147 15.22 2.54 18.26
N GLY A 148 16.54 2.56 18.02
CA GLY A 148 17.44 1.44 18.34
C GLY A 148 17.41 0.27 17.34
N SER A 149 16.88 0.49 16.12
CA SER A 149 16.66 -0.54 15.10
C SER A 149 15.74 -1.67 15.58
N ARG A 150 14.65 -1.29 16.24
CA ARG A 150 13.55 -2.22 16.56
C ARG A 150 12.87 -2.68 15.28
N ILE A 151 12.45 -3.95 15.28
CA ILE A 151 11.58 -4.52 14.25
C ILE A 151 10.16 -4.06 14.56
N VAL A 152 9.44 -3.63 13.53
CA VAL A 152 8.03 -3.24 13.62
C VAL A 152 7.22 -4.13 12.70
N ASP A 153 6.23 -4.78 13.29
CA ASP A 153 5.28 -5.64 12.61
C ASP A 153 4.10 -4.80 12.12
N MET A 154 3.77 -4.91 10.84
CA MET A 154 2.75 -4.10 10.18
C MET A 154 1.81 -4.99 9.37
N MET A 155 0.53 -4.63 9.32
CA MET A 155 -0.48 -5.36 8.56
C MET A 155 -1.52 -4.42 7.97
N GLY A 156 -1.82 -4.58 6.68
CA GLY A 156 -2.73 -3.71 5.95
C GLY A 156 -3.25 -4.34 4.67
N ARG A 157 -4.37 -3.82 4.14
CA ARG A 157 -4.92 -4.27 2.86
C ARG A 157 -4.10 -3.68 1.71
N LEU A 158 -3.98 -4.43 0.63
CA LEU A 158 -3.32 -3.92 -0.57
C LEU A 158 -4.23 -2.91 -1.26
N HIS A 159 -3.72 -1.69 -1.47
CA HIS A 159 -4.39 -0.70 -2.28
C HIS A 159 -4.23 -1.10 -3.76
N VAL A 160 -5.16 -1.92 -4.27
CA VAL A 160 -5.16 -2.41 -5.66
C VAL A 160 -6.60 -2.49 -6.16
N ASP A 161 -6.83 -2.16 -7.44
CA ASP A 161 -8.17 -2.08 -8.05
C ASP A 161 -8.98 -3.38 -7.90
N LEU A 162 -8.30 -4.54 -7.92
CA LEU A 162 -8.89 -5.88 -7.75
C LEU A 162 -9.25 -6.21 -6.29
N PHE A 163 -8.61 -5.55 -5.33
CA PHE A 163 -8.72 -5.78 -3.88
C PHE A 163 -9.67 -4.77 -3.19
N PHE A 164 -10.39 -3.98 -4.00
CA PHE A 164 -11.29 -2.90 -3.60
C PHE A 164 -10.66 -1.81 -2.72
N GLN A 165 -9.70 -1.05 -3.26
CA GLN A 165 -9.26 0.30 -2.80
C GLN A 165 -8.41 1.04 -3.89
N VAL A 166 -8.34 2.39 -3.91
CA VAL A 166 -8.06 3.42 -4.97
C VAL A 166 -6.56 3.86 -5.13
N GLN A 167 -6.08 4.37 -6.32
CA GLN A 167 -4.64 4.49 -6.81
C GLN A 167 -3.81 5.81 -6.60
N SER A 168 -2.44 5.71 -6.59
CA SER A 168 -1.29 6.66 -6.90
C SER A 168 -0.60 7.65 -5.89
N LYS A 169 0.72 8.05 -5.88
CA LYS A 169 2.01 7.78 -6.60
C LYS A 169 3.27 7.40 -5.70
N ASN A 170 4.49 7.96 -5.87
CA ASN A 170 5.84 7.54 -5.36
C ASN A 170 6.26 8.11 -3.97
N ALA A 171 7.51 8.49 -3.68
CA ALA A 171 8.46 7.65 -2.93
C ALA A 171 9.26 8.43 -1.84
N PHE A 172 8.94 8.19 -0.57
CA PHE A 172 9.80 8.44 0.60
C PHE A 172 9.40 7.42 1.66
N ALA A 173 10.35 6.66 2.23
CA ALA A 173 10.05 5.69 3.30
C ALA A 173 10.56 6.13 4.68
N LEU A 174 11.55 7.03 4.72
CA LEU A 174 12.11 7.64 5.92
C LEU A 174 12.10 9.17 5.79
N MET A 175 11.97 9.85 6.92
CA MET A 175 12.36 11.25 7.10
C MET A 175 13.64 11.27 7.95
N ALA A 176 14.66 11.99 7.52
CA ALA A 176 15.92 12.14 8.24
C ALA A 176 16.36 13.61 8.26
N GLY A 177 16.92 14.06 9.37
CA GLY A 177 17.56 15.38 9.52
C GLY A 177 19.08 15.29 9.73
N GLY A 178 19.79 16.38 9.47
CA GLY A 178 21.26 16.46 9.50
C GLY A 178 21.92 16.17 8.15
N ASP A 179 23.24 16.42 8.05
CA ASP A 179 24.02 16.23 6.83
C ASP A 179 24.05 14.76 6.39
N ASN A 180 23.15 14.46 5.45
CA ASN A 180 22.97 13.21 4.69
C ASN A 180 23.59 11.93 5.29
N PRO A 181 23.11 11.43 6.45
CA PRO A 181 23.56 10.15 6.97
C PRO A 181 22.87 9.03 6.19
N ASP A 182 23.64 8.12 5.60
CA ASP A 182 23.08 6.96 4.93
C ASP A 182 22.27 6.10 5.92
N TYR A 183 20.99 5.91 5.63
CA TYR A 183 20.08 5.04 6.37
C TYR A 183 19.44 4.01 5.43
N LYS A 184 19.28 2.79 5.91
CA LYS A 184 18.76 1.65 5.14
C LYS A 184 17.54 1.06 5.83
N ILE A 185 16.53 0.66 5.05
CA ILE A 185 15.45 -0.19 5.55
C ILE A 185 15.79 -1.66 5.28
N SER A 186 15.57 -2.52 6.26
CA SER A 186 15.53 -3.97 6.11
C SER A 186 14.09 -4.44 6.26
N ILE A 187 13.57 -5.16 5.27
CA ILE A 187 12.37 -5.97 5.41
C ILE A 187 12.87 -7.36 5.81
N ASP A 188 12.56 -7.78 7.01
CA ASP A 188 13.07 -9.04 7.57
C ASP A 188 12.09 -10.20 7.30
N GLU A 189 10.78 -9.92 7.17
CA GLU A 189 9.74 -10.91 6.86
C GLU A 189 8.55 -10.24 6.15
N ALA A 190 7.84 -10.98 5.30
CA ALA A 190 6.57 -10.55 4.71
C ALA A 190 5.70 -11.77 4.39
N GLY A 191 4.40 -11.67 4.62
CA GLY A 191 3.42 -12.74 4.39
C GLY A 191 2.12 -12.18 3.82
N LEU A 192 1.44 -12.91 2.93
CA LEU A 192 0.17 -12.49 2.35
C LEU A 192 -0.98 -13.36 2.87
N PHE A 193 -1.81 -12.78 3.74
CA PHE A 193 -2.97 -13.42 4.34
C PHE A 193 -4.18 -13.26 3.42
N ALA A 194 -4.47 -14.27 2.61
CA ALA A 194 -5.60 -14.28 1.70
C ALA A 194 -6.78 -15.05 2.29
N ARG A 195 -7.98 -14.46 2.21
CA ARG A 195 -9.19 -15.12 2.70
C ARG A 195 -9.73 -16.10 1.66
N LYS A 196 -9.80 -17.37 2.03
CA LYS A 196 -10.42 -18.45 1.25
C LYS A 196 -11.80 -18.75 1.79
N ALA A 197 -12.80 -18.77 0.93
CA ALA A 197 -14.20 -18.97 1.26
C ALA A 197 -14.76 -20.19 0.53
N LYS A 198 -15.22 -21.19 1.29
CA LYS A 198 -15.95 -22.33 0.76
C LYS A 198 -17.39 -21.91 0.51
N LEU A 199 -17.82 -21.98 -0.75
CA LEU A 199 -19.23 -21.73 -1.10
C LEU A 199 -20.07 -22.99 -1.02
N ASN A 200 -21.38 -22.79 -0.84
CA ASN A 200 -22.36 -23.84 -0.95
C ASN A 200 -22.24 -24.54 -2.34
N PRO A 201 -22.12 -25.88 -2.41
CA PRO A 201 -21.94 -26.62 -3.66
C PRO A 201 -22.98 -26.31 -4.75
N ALA A 202 -24.22 -25.98 -4.40
CA ALA A 202 -25.25 -25.59 -5.37
C ALA A 202 -24.89 -24.29 -6.10
N VAL A 203 -24.29 -23.32 -5.40
CA VAL A 203 -23.81 -22.06 -5.98
C VAL A 203 -22.57 -22.29 -6.83
N GLN A 204 -21.64 -23.12 -6.36
CA GLN A 204 -20.43 -23.50 -7.11
C GLN A 204 -20.79 -24.19 -8.44
N MET A 205 -21.69 -25.18 -8.42
CA MET A 205 -22.20 -25.82 -9.65
C MET A 205 -22.91 -24.83 -10.58
N GLY A 206 -23.66 -23.86 -10.02
CA GLY A 206 -24.27 -22.77 -10.79
C GLY A 206 -23.23 -21.92 -11.51
N HIS A 207 -22.12 -21.57 -10.83
CA HIS A 207 -21.01 -20.84 -11.42
C HIS A 207 -20.29 -21.66 -12.51
N VAL A 208 -20.00 -22.95 -12.28
CA VAL A 208 -19.38 -23.83 -13.30
C VAL A 208 -20.23 -23.87 -14.57
N LYS A 209 -21.54 -24.12 -14.46
CA LYS A 209 -22.47 -24.13 -15.60
C LYS A 209 -22.65 -22.76 -16.29
N ALA A 210 -22.37 -21.66 -15.60
CA ALA A 210 -22.34 -20.34 -16.20
C ALA A 210 -21.04 -20.10 -16.98
N LEU A 211 -19.91 -20.56 -16.45
CA LEU A 211 -18.58 -20.47 -17.09
C LEU A 211 -18.47 -21.33 -18.36
N GLU A 212 -19.15 -22.48 -18.40
CA GLU A 212 -19.33 -23.28 -19.62
C GLU A 212 -20.00 -22.49 -20.76
N LYS A 213 -20.86 -21.53 -20.43
CA LYS A 213 -21.65 -20.75 -21.40
C LYS A 213 -21.03 -19.39 -21.76
N GLY A 214 -20.06 -18.91 -20.99
CA GLY A 214 -19.43 -17.62 -21.23
C GLY A 214 -18.37 -17.24 -20.20
N THR A 215 -17.45 -16.37 -20.63
CA THR A 215 -16.34 -15.88 -19.81
C THR A 215 -16.82 -15.08 -18.58
N ALA A 216 -16.18 -15.30 -17.44
CA ALA A 216 -16.33 -14.42 -16.27
C ALA A 216 -15.99 -12.96 -16.63
N LYS A 217 -16.85 -12.02 -16.21
CA LYS A 217 -16.63 -10.58 -16.37
C LYS A 217 -16.47 -9.92 -15.01
N TYR A 218 -15.28 -9.37 -14.75
CA TYR A 218 -14.97 -8.65 -13.52
C TYR A 218 -15.08 -7.13 -13.78
N PRO A 219 -16.13 -6.44 -13.29
CA PRO A 219 -16.26 -5.00 -13.47
C PRO A 219 -15.28 -4.26 -12.56
N LEU A 220 -14.22 -3.68 -13.15
CA LEU A 220 -13.17 -2.99 -12.42
C LEU A 220 -13.26 -1.47 -12.58
N ARG A 221 -13.26 -0.74 -11.46
CA ARG A 221 -13.13 0.72 -11.45
C ARG A 221 -11.65 1.09 -11.38
N ARG A 222 -11.02 1.22 -12.55
CA ARG A 222 -9.62 1.65 -12.65
C ARG A 222 -9.40 3.04 -12.09
N VAL A 223 -8.26 3.24 -11.43
CA VAL A 223 -7.82 4.55 -10.96
C VAL A 223 -6.44 4.84 -11.54
N HIS A 224 -6.35 5.95 -12.28
CA HIS A 224 -5.11 6.37 -12.92
C HIS A 224 -4.59 7.64 -12.26
N CYS A 225 -3.28 7.84 -12.34
CA CYS A 225 -2.67 9.09 -11.92
C CYS A 225 -1.42 9.41 -12.70
N LYS A 226 -1.23 10.71 -12.82
CA LYS A 226 -0.14 11.37 -13.50
C LYS A 226 0.40 12.38 -12.50
N VAL A 227 1.72 12.38 -12.32
CA VAL A 227 2.40 13.47 -11.62
C VAL A 227 2.82 14.46 -12.70
N PHE A 228 2.62 15.72 -12.39
CA PHE A 228 2.91 16.85 -13.26
C PHE A 228 3.82 17.79 -12.47
N SER A 229 4.94 18.20 -13.06
CA SER A 229 5.89 19.11 -12.43
C SER A 229 5.50 20.54 -12.78
N ILE A 230 5.10 21.32 -11.77
CA ILE A 230 4.77 22.74 -11.94
C ILE A 230 6.02 23.57 -11.55
N PRO A 231 6.56 24.42 -12.43
CA PRO A 231 7.74 25.22 -12.11
C PRO A 231 7.42 26.31 -11.08
N ARG A 232 8.37 26.59 -10.18
CA ARG A 232 8.24 27.59 -9.12
C ARG A 232 7.96 28.98 -9.72
N GLY A 233 6.93 29.65 -9.20
CA GLY A 233 6.49 30.97 -9.68
C GLY A 233 5.50 30.96 -10.85
N ALA A 234 5.14 29.81 -11.40
CA ALA A 234 4.06 29.73 -12.41
C ALA A 234 2.70 30.07 -11.81
N MET A 235 2.03 31.09 -12.35
CA MET A 235 0.66 31.47 -11.94
C MET A 235 -0.43 30.65 -12.64
N SER A 236 -0.12 30.05 -13.79
CA SER A 236 -1.00 29.13 -14.52
C SER A 236 -0.18 27.98 -15.10
N HIS A 237 -0.81 26.80 -15.17
CA HIS A 237 -0.20 25.61 -15.75
C HIS A 237 -1.27 24.76 -16.42
N THR A 238 -1.20 24.62 -17.74
CA THR A 238 -2.18 23.84 -18.51
C THR A 238 -1.55 22.52 -18.95
N HIS A 239 -2.22 21.40 -18.66
CA HIS A 239 -1.90 20.11 -19.24
C HIS A 239 -3.07 19.62 -20.08
N GLU A 240 -2.84 19.46 -21.37
CA GLU A 240 -3.77 18.81 -22.28
C GLU A 240 -3.73 17.28 -22.10
N ASN A 241 -4.79 16.58 -22.53
CA ASN A 241 -4.85 15.11 -22.56
C ASN A 241 -4.57 14.44 -21.18
N VAL A 242 -5.06 15.05 -20.10
CA VAL A 242 -5.00 14.50 -18.72
C VAL A 242 -5.58 13.08 -18.65
N TYR A 243 -6.57 12.76 -19.48
CA TYR A 243 -7.04 11.41 -19.75
C TYR A 243 -7.16 11.20 -21.27
N LEU A 244 -7.00 9.96 -21.72
CA LEU A 244 -7.20 9.54 -23.11
C LEU A 244 -8.24 8.41 -23.10
N GLY A 245 -9.29 8.55 -23.92
CA GLY A 245 -10.41 7.60 -23.95
C GLY A 245 -11.43 7.84 -22.83
N VAL A 246 -11.50 6.92 -21.85
CA VAL A 246 -12.60 6.88 -20.87
C VAL A 246 -12.55 8.08 -19.91
N LEU A 247 -13.65 8.84 -19.87
CA LEU A 247 -13.85 9.97 -18.97
C LEU A 247 -13.84 9.51 -17.49
N PRO A 248 -13.02 10.11 -16.60
CA PRO A 248 -13.00 9.75 -15.18
C PRO A 248 -14.26 10.21 -14.46
N LYS A 249 -14.83 9.35 -13.60
CA LYS A 249 -16.00 9.69 -12.75
C LYS A 249 -15.68 10.65 -11.60
N ARG A 250 -14.40 10.77 -11.24
CA ARG A 250 -13.90 11.66 -10.18
C ARG A 250 -12.44 12.00 -10.48
N VAL A 251 -12.09 13.28 -10.35
CA VAL A 251 -10.70 13.76 -10.38
C VAL A 251 -10.35 14.24 -8.98
N VAL A 252 -9.13 13.96 -8.53
CA VAL A 252 -8.55 14.49 -7.29
C VAL A 252 -7.24 15.15 -7.69
N LEU A 253 -7.06 16.40 -7.27
CA LEU A 253 -5.82 17.15 -7.46
C LEU A 253 -5.10 17.25 -6.13
N CYS A 254 -3.81 16.94 -6.13
CA CYS A 254 -2.94 17.06 -4.96
C CYS A 254 -1.67 17.79 -5.39
N CYS A 255 -1.34 18.87 -4.68
CA CYS A 255 -0.07 19.56 -4.82
C CYS A 255 0.79 19.23 -3.60
N TRP A 256 2.07 18.95 -3.80
CA TRP A 256 3.07 18.91 -2.73
C TRP A 256 4.24 19.79 -3.14
N HIS A 257 4.96 20.33 -2.15
CA HIS A 257 6.19 21.07 -2.37
C HIS A 257 7.37 20.18 -2.00
N ASP A 258 8.34 20.05 -2.91
CA ASP A 258 9.61 19.39 -2.63
C ASP A 258 10.66 20.47 -2.37
N GLU A 259 11.20 20.52 -1.15
CA GLU A 259 12.28 21.44 -0.80
C GLU A 259 13.67 20.89 -1.16
N GLN A 260 13.77 19.66 -1.68
CA GLN A 260 15.05 19.09 -2.13
C GLN A 260 15.37 19.46 -3.59
N ARG A 261 15.48 20.76 -3.87
CA ARG A 261 16.26 21.31 -5.01
C ARG A 261 16.58 22.79 -4.88
#